data_AF-A0A131YS01-F1
#
_entry.id   AF-A0A131YS01-F1
#
_cell.length_a   1.000
_cell.length_b   1.000
_cell.length_c   1.000
_cell.angle_alpha   90.00
_cell.angle_beta   90.00
_cell.angle_gamma   90.00
#
_symmetry.space_group_name_H-M   'P 1'
#
loop_
_entity.id
_entity.type
_entity.pdbx_description
1 polymer ?
#
loop_
_entity_poly.entity_id
_entity_poly.type
_entity_poly.pdbx_seq_one_letter_code
_entity_poly.pdbx_strand_id
1 'polypeptide(L)'
;MPSLALVVCMLFAASSVTRGDPDAYAESEEHFNEQKLSALTNVSSTLFIKRRNYRTASQFRCHYAKKVQKNEDGTLTYELGARLKGQTQYEKFEVRLTPRRTGNHTDDNAATYQESKGEGPVTHRIVTMNNKHDCFVVTLPYNSSNVCFILMTAETANGDIPEHCNMVYKENCEESASVDLYQSDCQQQQQCTSTSHI
;
A
#
# COMPACT_ATOMS: atom_id res chain seq x y z
N MET A 1 0.00 -61.04 31.76
CA MET A 1 -0.45 -59.68 32.14
C MET A 1 -0.24 -58.79 30.91
N PRO A 2 -1.27 -58.38 30.17
CA PRO A 2 -1.06 -57.54 28.99
C PRO A 2 -0.81 -56.10 29.43
N SER A 3 0.26 -55.53 28.89
CA SER A 3 0.72 -54.16 29.11
C SER A 3 -0.26 -53.16 28.47
N LEU A 4 -0.75 -52.19 29.24
CA LEU A 4 -1.53 -51.06 28.71
C LEU A 4 -0.61 -50.19 27.85
N ALA A 5 -0.74 -50.29 26.53
CA ALA A 5 -0.17 -49.30 25.62
C ALA A 5 -0.96 -47.98 25.77
N LEU A 6 -0.36 -47.01 26.44
CA LEU A 6 -0.82 -45.62 26.47
C LEU A 6 -0.71 -45.06 25.05
N VAL A 7 -1.82 -45.09 24.31
CA VAL A 7 -1.96 -44.34 23.06
C VAL A 7 -2.13 -42.87 23.45
N VAL A 8 -1.00 -42.16 23.51
CA VAL A 8 -0.98 -40.70 23.60
C VAL A 8 -1.41 -40.18 22.23
N CYS A 9 -2.71 -39.94 22.05
CA CYS A 9 -3.21 -39.14 20.95
C CYS A 9 -2.68 -37.71 21.16
N MET A 10 -1.50 -37.41 20.61
CA MET A 10 -1.07 -36.03 20.41
C MET A 10 -2.04 -35.38 19.44
N LEU A 11 -3.02 -34.67 20.01
CA LEU A 11 -3.79 -33.66 19.29
C LEU A 11 -2.77 -32.62 18.83
N PHE A 12 -2.30 -32.74 17.59
CA PHE A 12 -1.79 -31.58 16.89
C PHE A 12 -2.96 -30.62 16.80
N ALA A 13 -3.07 -29.70 17.75
CA ALA A 13 -3.85 -28.50 17.55
C ALA A 13 -3.24 -27.86 16.31
N ALA A 14 -3.92 -28.02 15.17
CA ALA A 14 -3.57 -27.26 13.98
C ALA A 14 -3.62 -25.80 14.43
N SER A 15 -2.45 -25.20 14.60
CA SER A 15 -2.34 -23.77 14.76
C SER A 15 -2.82 -23.22 13.43
N SER A 16 -4.11 -22.95 13.30
CA SER A 16 -4.56 -22.03 12.27
C SER A 16 -3.77 -20.76 12.58
N VAL A 17 -2.77 -20.46 11.75
CA VAL A 17 -2.15 -19.14 11.77
C VAL A 17 -3.31 -18.20 11.50
N THR A 18 -3.85 -17.61 12.56
CA THR A 18 -4.82 -16.54 12.46
C THR A 18 -4.05 -15.41 11.82
N ARG A 19 -4.21 -15.25 10.51
CA ARG A 19 -3.64 -14.12 9.78
C ARG A 19 -4.16 -12.84 10.39
N GLY A 20 -3.32 -11.82 10.36
CA GLY A 20 -3.67 -10.51 10.87
C GLY A 20 -4.76 -9.85 10.02
N ASP A 21 -5.42 -8.87 10.61
CA ASP A 21 -6.33 -7.95 9.92
C ASP A 21 -5.55 -6.64 9.70
N PRO A 22 -5.43 -6.14 8.46
CA PRO A 22 -4.62 -4.96 8.21
C PRO A 22 -5.23 -3.71 8.82
N ASP A 23 -6.55 -3.68 9.07
CA ASP A 23 -7.22 -2.58 9.75
C ASP A 23 -6.94 -2.60 11.25
N ALA A 24 -6.97 -3.79 11.87
CA ALA A 24 -6.56 -3.95 13.26
C ALA A 24 -5.08 -3.56 13.47
N TYR A 25 -4.20 -3.95 12.54
CA TYR A 25 -2.79 -3.57 12.58
C TYR A 25 -2.60 -2.04 12.46
N ALA A 26 -3.32 -1.39 11.53
CA ALA A 26 -3.28 0.06 11.30
C ALA A 26 -3.81 0.90 12.49
N GLU A 27 -4.49 0.27 13.45
CA GLU A 27 -5.02 0.90 14.66
C GLU A 27 -4.34 0.39 15.95
N SER A 28 -3.29 -0.44 15.83
CA SER A 28 -2.53 -0.91 17.00
C SER A 28 -1.55 0.15 17.50
N GLU A 29 -1.71 0.57 18.76
CA GLU A 29 -0.88 1.61 19.39
C GLU A 29 0.62 1.27 19.39
N GLU A 30 0.97 -0.01 19.39
CA GLU A 30 2.35 -0.49 19.35
C GLU A 30 3.08 -0.16 18.03
N HIS A 31 2.32 0.20 16.98
CA HIS A 31 2.83 0.47 15.64
C HIS A 31 2.62 1.92 15.18
N PHE A 32 2.08 2.81 16.03
CA PHE A 32 1.78 4.21 15.64
C PHE A 32 3.01 4.98 15.16
N ASN A 33 4.21 4.65 15.63
CA ASN A 33 5.45 5.25 15.15
C ASN A 33 5.75 4.94 13.67
N GLU A 34 5.17 3.88 13.11
CA GLU A 34 5.30 3.43 11.72
C GLU A 34 4.13 3.85 10.82
N GLN A 35 3.12 4.51 11.39
CA GLN A 35 1.83 4.76 10.74
C GLN A 35 1.61 6.25 10.49
N LYS A 36 2.67 6.99 10.21
CA LYS A 36 2.63 8.43 10.04
C LYS A 36 2.38 8.79 8.58
N LEU A 37 1.23 9.41 8.28
CA LEU A 37 0.95 9.92 6.94
C LEU A 37 2.00 10.95 6.49
N SER A 38 2.53 11.74 7.43
CA SER A 38 3.58 12.73 7.14
C SER A 38 4.83 12.11 6.53
N ALA A 39 5.19 10.88 6.91
CA ALA A 39 6.35 10.20 6.32
C ALA A 39 6.14 9.88 4.83
N LEU A 40 4.96 9.39 4.46
CA LEU A 40 4.58 9.16 3.06
C LEU A 40 4.47 10.48 2.30
N THR A 41 3.77 11.46 2.86
CA THR A 41 3.46 12.71 2.17
C THR A 41 4.65 13.67 2.09
N ASN A 42 5.71 13.47 2.88
CA ASN A 42 6.96 14.22 2.76
C ASN A 42 7.88 13.68 1.66
N VAL A 43 7.64 12.47 1.13
CA VAL A 43 8.39 11.95 -0.03
C VAL A 43 8.22 12.92 -1.22
N SER A 44 9.35 13.31 -1.82
CA SER A 44 9.40 14.17 -3.02
C SER A 44 9.42 13.37 -4.33
N SER A 45 9.74 12.08 -4.25
CA SER A 45 9.77 11.15 -5.39
C SER A 45 8.37 10.70 -5.80
N THR A 46 8.26 10.16 -7.01
CA THR A 46 7.08 9.40 -7.43
C THR A 46 7.00 8.10 -6.63
N LEU A 47 5.83 7.79 -6.07
CA LEU A 47 5.56 6.52 -5.42
C LEU A 47 4.85 5.60 -6.42
N PHE A 48 5.33 4.37 -6.58
CA PHE A 48 4.70 3.35 -7.42
C PHE A 48 4.04 2.28 -6.55
N ILE A 49 2.88 1.79 -6.97
CA ILE A 49 2.32 0.57 -6.41
C ILE A 49 3.11 -0.62 -6.94
N LYS A 50 3.90 -1.23 -6.06
CA LYS A 50 4.65 -2.46 -6.36
C LYS A 50 3.70 -3.64 -6.48
N ARG A 51 2.85 -3.82 -5.47
CA ARG A 51 1.96 -4.98 -5.29
C ARG A 51 0.65 -4.59 -4.62
N ARG A 52 -0.44 -5.29 -4.92
CA ARG A 52 -1.72 -5.21 -4.18
C ARG A 52 -2.48 -6.54 -4.20
N ASN A 53 -3.44 -6.72 -3.29
CA ASN A 53 -4.26 -7.94 -3.15
C ASN A 53 -5.74 -7.75 -3.58
N TYR A 54 -6.09 -6.65 -4.22
CA TYR A 54 -7.43 -6.38 -4.73
C TYR A 54 -7.39 -5.98 -6.20
N ARG A 55 -8.54 -6.07 -6.90
CA ARG A 55 -8.65 -5.80 -8.34
C ARG A 55 -7.50 -6.48 -9.13
N THR A 56 -7.21 -7.74 -8.80
CA THR A 56 -6.02 -8.48 -9.25
C THR A 56 -6.05 -8.81 -10.74
N ALA A 57 -7.25 -8.86 -11.34
CA ALA A 57 -7.46 -9.03 -12.78
C ALA A 57 -7.19 -7.76 -13.63
N SER A 58 -6.81 -6.64 -12.99
CA SER A 58 -6.52 -5.37 -13.67
C SER A 58 -5.53 -5.53 -14.82
N GLN A 59 -5.83 -4.89 -15.95
CA GLN A 59 -4.91 -4.77 -17.09
C GLN A 59 -3.97 -3.56 -16.98
N PHE A 60 -4.24 -2.63 -16.06
CA PHE A 60 -3.36 -1.50 -15.80
C PHE A 60 -2.13 -1.94 -14.98
N ARG A 61 -0.97 -1.39 -15.33
CA ARG A 61 0.35 -1.54 -14.70
C ARG A 61 0.92 -0.16 -14.40
N CYS A 62 2.04 -0.13 -13.68
CA CYS A 62 2.76 1.10 -13.35
C CYS A 62 1.89 2.14 -12.63
N HIS A 63 1.01 1.70 -11.74
CA HIS A 63 0.22 2.62 -10.93
C HIS A 63 1.16 3.48 -10.10
N TYR A 64 0.99 4.80 -10.13
CA TYR A 64 1.81 5.75 -9.40
C TYR A 64 0.98 6.86 -8.76
N ALA A 65 1.59 7.48 -7.76
CA ALA A 65 1.13 8.69 -7.11
C ALA A 65 2.30 9.67 -7.02
N LYS A 66 2.11 10.91 -7.48
CA LYS A 66 3.10 11.99 -7.40
C LYS A 66 2.48 13.20 -6.73
N LYS A 67 3.12 13.68 -5.67
CA LYS A 67 2.68 14.91 -4.98
C LYS A 67 2.89 16.10 -5.92
N VAL A 68 1.83 16.87 -6.15
CA VAL A 68 1.85 18.10 -6.94
C VAL A 68 2.08 19.28 -6.01
N GLN A 69 1.24 19.44 -4.99
CA GLN A 69 1.34 20.55 -4.04
C GLN A 69 0.65 20.25 -2.71
N LYS A 70 1.02 21.01 -1.68
CA LYS A 70 0.24 21.17 -0.45
C LYS A 70 -0.59 22.44 -0.58
N ASN A 71 -1.89 22.33 -0.32
CA ASN A 71 -2.83 23.44 -0.41
C ASN A 71 -2.89 24.21 0.93
N GLU A 72 -3.38 25.45 0.88
CA GLU A 72 -3.52 26.32 2.06
C GLU A 72 -4.44 25.75 3.14
N ASP A 73 -5.46 24.99 2.74
CA ASP A 73 -6.41 24.33 3.64
C ASP A 73 -5.87 23.03 4.28
N GLY A 74 -4.59 22.71 4.07
CA GLY A 74 -3.93 21.52 4.60
C GLY A 74 -4.13 20.24 3.78
N THR A 75 -4.98 20.25 2.75
CA THR A 75 -5.08 19.12 1.82
C THR A 75 -3.87 19.03 0.88
N LEU A 76 -3.69 17.88 0.23
CA LEU A 76 -2.61 17.63 -0.70
C LEU A 76 -3.18 17.32 -2.09
N THR A 77 -2.60 17.88 -3.13
CA THR A 77 -2.92 17.50 -4.51
C THR A 77 -1.91 16.48 -4.99
N TYR A 78 -2.40 15.35 -5.48
CA TYR A 78 -1.59 14.28 -6.08
C TYR A 78 -2.03 14.02 -7.51
N GLU A 79 -1.08 13.82 -8.42
CA GLU A 79 -1.32 13.21 -9.73
C GLU A 79 -1.26 11.69 -9.54
N LEU A 80 -2.36 11.02 -9.85
CA LEU A 80 -2.42 9.56 -9.94
C LEU A 80 -2.34 9.18 -11.41
N GLY A 81 -1.67 8.06 -11.70
CA GLY A 81 -1.71 7.52 -13.05
C GLY A 81 -1.35 6.05 -13.13
N ALA A 82 -1.73 5.45 -14.25
CA ALA A 82 -1.42 4.07 -14.58
C ALA A 82 -1.35 3.91 -16.11
N ARG A 83 -0.83 2.78 -16.56
CA ARG A 83 -0.64 2.48 -17.99
C ARG A 83 -1.26 1.15 -18.32
N LEU A 84 -2.02 1.06 -19.42
CA LEU A 84 -2.55 -0.23 -19.86
C LEU A 84 -1.39 -1.15 -20.27
N LYS A 85 -1.44 -2.42 -19.88
CA LYS A 85 -0.40 -3.40 -20.23
C LYS A 85 -0.15 -3.42 -21.74
N GLY A 86 1.11 -3.31 -22.13
CA GLY A 86 1.54 -3.27 -23.54
C GLY A 86 1.46 -1.89 -24.19
N GLN A 87 0.92 -0.89 -23.52
CA GLN A 87 0.95 0.50 -23.98
C GLN A 87 2.15 1.25 -23.38
N THR A 88 2.42 2.42 -23.94
CA THR A 88 3.41 3.37 -23.43
C THR A 88 2.73 4.51 -22.66
N GLN A 89 1.64 5.07 -23.19
CA GLN A 89 0.96 6.22 -22.60
C GLN A 89 0.33 5.92 -21.23
N TYR A 90 0.45 6.89 -20.32
CA TYR A 90 -0.22 6.88 -19.03
C TYR A 90 -1.58 7.57 -19.11
N GLU A 91 -2.59 6.93 -18.51
CA GLU A 91 -3.82 7.58 -18.08
C GLU A 91 -3.55 8.21 -16.71
N LYS A 92 -3.89 9.49 -16.54
CA LYS A 92 -3.58 10.24 -15.33
C LYS A 92 -4.63 11.31 -15.03
N PHE A 93 -4.78 11.61 -13.74
CA PHE A 93 -5.68 12.63 -13.24
C PHE A 93 -5.23 13.10 -11.85
N GLU A 94 -5.62 14.31 -11.49
CA GLU A 94 -5.34 14.83 -10.15
C GLU A 94 -6.44 14.46 -9.16
N VAL A 95 -6.04 14.20 -7.92
CA VAL A 95 -6.92 14.00 -6.78
C VAL A 95 -6.54 14.94 -5.65
N ARG A 96 -7.55 15.34 -4.87
CA ARG A 96 -7.36 16.06 -3.61
C ARG A 96 -7.44 15.06 -2.46
N LEU A 97 -6.33 14.95 -1.74
CA LEU A 97 -6.14 14.06 -0.61
C LEU A 97 -6.30 14.86 0.69
N THR A 98 -7.23 14.41 1.54
CA THR A 98 -7.48 15.03 2.84
C THR A 98 -6.83 14.17 3.92
N PRO A 99 -5.82 14.68 4.64
CA PRO A 99 -5.26 14.01 5.81
C PRO A 99 -6.34 13.70 6.85
N ARG A 100 -6.21 12.55 7.50
CA ARG A 100 -7.13 12.04 8.52
C ARG A 100 -6.35 11.37 9.63
N ARG A 101 -6.91 11.51 10.83
CA ARG A 101 -6.57 10.76 12.02
C ARG A 101 -7.68 9.77 12.32
N THR A 102 -7.34 8.51 12.53
CA THR A 102 -8.28 7.44 12.88
C THR A 102 -7.93 6.81 14.23
N GLY A 103 -8.89 6.11 14.83
CA GLY A 103 -8.76 5.47 16.14
C GLY A 103 -8.18 6.39 17.22
N ASN A 104 -7.16 5.88 17.92
CA ASN A 104 -6.46 6.56 19.02
C ASN A 104 -5.18 7.27 18.58
N HIS A 105 -4.91 7.38 17.28
CA HIS A 105 -3.73 8.09 16.78
C HIS A 105 -3.70 9.53 17.27
N THR A 106 -2.50 10.07 17.46
CA THR A 106 -2.30 11.49 17.82
C THR A 106 -2.01 12.34 16.58
N ASP A 107 -1.25 11.80 15.64
CA ASP A 107 -0.92 12.36 14.32
C ASP A 107 -1.84 11.80 13.23
N ASP A 108 -1.89 12.44 12.06
CA ASP A 108 -2.58 11.88 10.88
C ASP A 108 -1.88 10.58 10.41
N ASN A 109 -2.66 9.51 10.28
CA ASN A 109 -2.23 8.18 9.85
C ASN A 109 -2.93 7.71 8.57
N ALA A 110 -3.85 8.51 8.05
CA ALA A 110 -4.73 8.13 6.97
C ALA A 110 -5.04 9.28 6.01
N ALA A 111 -5.52 8.93 4.82
CA ALA A 111 -5.78 9.86 3.74
C ALA A 111 -7.10 9.50 3.05
N THR A 112 -8.02 10.46 2.97
CA THR A 112 -9.27 10.29 2.23
C THR A 112 -9.16 10.96 0.86
N TYR A 113 -9.36 10.19 -0.21
CA TYR A 113 -9.40 10.69 -1.59
C TYR A 113 -10.18 9.72 -2.50
N GLN A 114 -10.57 10.21 -3.67
CA GLN A 114 -11.26 9.41 -4.68
C GLN A 114 -10.25 8.73 -5.60
N GLU A 115 -10.02 7.41 -5.43
CA GLU A 115 -9.12 6.62 -6.29
C GLU A 115 -9.61 6.52 -7.73
N SER A 116 -10.92 6.58 -7.97
CA SER A 116 -11.51 6.40 -9.30
C SER A 116 -12.71 7.32 -9.47
N LYS A 117 -12.78 7.99 -10.62
CA LYS A 117 -13.85 8.93 -10.95
C LYS A 117 -15.20 8.22 -10.90
N GLY A 118 -16.14 8.77 -10.14
CA GLY A 118 -17.49 8.23 -9.94
C GLY A 118 -17.66 7.25 -8.77
N GLU A 119 -16.58 6.71 -8.17
CA GLU A 119 -16.68 5.74 -7.06
C GLU A 119 -16.79 6.38 -5.66
N GLY A 120 -16.61 7.70 -5.56
CA GLY A 120 -16.57 8.42 -4.29
C GLY A 120 -15.22 8.32 -3.55
N PRO A 121 -15.05 9.09 -2.46
CA PRO A 121 -13.82 9.09 -1.68
C PRO A 121 -13.71 7.87 -0.76
N VAL A 122 -12.50 7.32 -0.65
CA VAL A 122 -12.14 6.19 0.23
C VAL A 122 -10.99 6.61 1.15
N THR A 123 -11.03 6.14 2.40
CA THR A 123 -9.96 6.37 3.37
C THR A 123 -8.92 5.26 3.30
N HIS A 124 -7.67 5.67 3.12
CA HIS A 124 -6.49 4.83 3.04
C HIS A 124 -5.68 5.04 4.31
N ARG A 125 -5.39 3.98 5.06
CA ARG A 125 -4.59 4.06 6.29
C ARG A 125 -3.21 3.48 6.08
N ILE A 126 -2.19 4.10 6.68
CA ILE A 126 -0.86 3.50 6.72
C ILE A 126 -0.90 2.32 7.69
N VAL A 127 -0.53 1.13 7.18
CA VAL A 127 -0.36 -0.07 8.00
C VAL A 127 1.04 -0.08 8.62
N THR A 128 2.06 0.18 7.80
CA THR A 128 3.45 0.32 8.23
C THR A 128 4.27 1.10 7.20
N MET A 129 5.45 1.55 7.62
CA MET A 129 6.52 2.08 6.77
C MET A 129 7.86 1.54 7.24
N ASN A 130 8.84 1.49 6.35
CA ASN A 130 10.21 1.18 6.77
C ASN A 130 10.99 2.45 7.17
N ASN A 131 12.10 2.27 7.90
CA ASN A 131 12.93 3.39 8.40
C ASN A 131 13.52 4.31 7.32
N LYS A 132 13.64 3.82 6.08
CA LYS A 132 14.14 4.61 4.95
C LYS A 132 13.04 5.45 4.29
N HIS A 133 11.77 5.24 4.67
CA HIS A 133 10.60 5.84 4.05
C HIS A 133 10.57 5.63 2.53
N ASP A 134 11.12 4.50 2.07
CA ASP A 134 11.12 4.09 0.67
C ASP A 134 10.08 2.99 0.37
N CYS A 135 9.41 2.50 1.41
CA CYS A 135 8.31 1.55 1.32
C CYS A 135 7.21 1.84 2.36
N PHE A 136 5.96 1.71 1.90
CA PHE A 136 4.75 1.88 2.73
C PHE A 136 3.74 0.78 2.41
N VAL A 137 3.14 0.19 3.42
CA VAL A 137 1.96 -0.69 3.28
C VAL A 137 0.73 0.15 3.63
N VAL A 138 -0.26 0.13 2.75
CA VAL A 138 -1.48 0.92 2.89
C VAL A 138 -2.68 0.00 2.81
N THR A 139 -3.67 0.23 3.67
CA THR A 139 -4.95 -0.51 3.66
C THR A 139 -6.14 0.42 3.38
N LEU A 140 -7.19 -0.15 2.80
CA LEU A 140 -8.43 0.53 2.44
C LEU A 140 -9.59 -0.48 2.47
N PRO A 141 -10.83 -0.02 2.73
CA PRO A 141 -12.00 -0.85 2.61
C PRO A 141 -12.28 -1.17 1.14
N TYR A 142 -12.57 -2.43 0.84
CA TYR A 142 -12.96 -2.90 -0.48
C TYR A 142 -13.98 -4.04 -0.36
N ASN A 143 -15.20 -3.80 -0.85
CA ASN A 143 -16.36 -4.65 -0.59
C ASN A 143 -16.60 -4.81 0.93
N SER A 144 -16.55 -6.04 1.45
CA SER A 144 -16.82 -6.37 2.86
C SER A 144 -15.55 -6.65 3.67
N SER A 145 -14.36 -6.34 3.14
CA SER A 145 -13.08 -6.56 3.83
C SER A 145 -12.12 -5.38 3.62
N ASN A 146 -11.02 -5.39 4.35
CA ASN A 146 -9.90 -4.48 4.12
C ASN A 146 -8.86 -5.16 3.24
N VAL A 147 -8.35 -4.41 2.27
CA VAL A 147 -7.36 -4.87 1.31
C VAL A 147 -6.12 -3.99 1.40
N CYS A 148 -5.02 -4.36 0.76
CA CYS A 148 -3.76 -3.64 0.87
C CYS A 148 -3.05 -3.44 -0.46
N PHE A 149 -2.14 -2.47 -0.47
CA PHE A 149 -1.11 -2.32 -1.47
C PHE A 149 0.20 -1.82 -0.86
N ILE A 150 1.29 -2.05 -1.59
CA ILE A 150 2.64 -1.62 -1.24
C ILE A 150 3.07 -0.51 -2.17
N LEU A 151 3.41 0.64 -1.61
CA LEU A 151 4.05 1.74 -2.32
C LEU A 151 5.57 1.63 -2.15
N MET A 152 6.30 1.92 -3.23
CA MET A 152 7.74 2.09 -3.21
C MET A 152 8.14 3.36 -3.96
N THR A 153 9.20 4.02 -3.51
CA THR A 153 9.76 5.18 -4.23
C THR A 153 10.30 4.78 -5.59
N ALA A 154 10.34 5.71 -6.55
CA ALA A 154 10.89 5.45 -7.88
C ALA A 154 12.32 4.89 -7.79
N GLU A 155 13.14 5.40 -6.87
CA GLU A 155 14.53 4.99 -6.69
C GLU A 155 14.67 3.51 -6.30
N THR A 156 13.67 2.94 -5.61
CA THR A 156 13.74 1.58 -5.04
C THR A 156 12.80 0.60 -5.71
N ALA A 157 11.81 1.06 -6.48
CA ALA A 157 10.75 0.23 -7.04
C ALA A 157 11.25 -0.89 -8.00
N ASN A 158 12.44 -0.76 -8.59
CA ASN A 158 13.08 -1.83 -9.37
C ASN A 158 13.63 -2.98 -8.52
N GLY A 159 13.91 -2.74 -7.23
CA GLY A 159 14.40 -3.74 -6.30
C GLY A 159 13.30 -4.59 -5.67
N ASP A 160 13.71 -5.39 -4.69
CA ASP A 160 12.81 -6.16 -3.83
C ASP A 160 12.10 -5.26 -2.82
N ILE A 161 10.92 -5.68 -2.38
CA ILE A 161 10.20 -5.01 -1.29
C ILE A 161 11.06 -5.14 -0.01
N PRO A 162 11.33 -4.03 0.71
CA PRO A 162 12.04 -4.08 1.98
C PRO A 162 11.42 -5.09 2.95
N GLU A 163 12.27 -5.83 3.67
CA GLU A 163 11.89 -6.96 4.51
C GLU A 163 10.71 -6.66 5.45
N HIS A 164 10.78 -5.53 6.17
CA HIS A 164 9.73 -5.10 7.10
C HIS A 164 8.35 -4.95 6.44
N CYS A 165 8.27 -4.16 5.37
CA CYS A 165 7.03 -4.02 4.61
C CYS A 165 6.52 -5.36 4.07
N ASN A 166 7.42 -6.19 3.54
CA ASN A 166 7.06 -7.47 2.93
C ASN A 166 6.49 -8.43 3.98
N MET A 167 7.09 -8.47 5.17
CA MET A 167 6.63 -9.27 6.31
C MET A 167 5.23 -8.81 6.75
N VAL A 168 5.07 -7.52 7.07
CA VAL A 168 3.78 -6.97 7.52
C VAL A 168 2.68 -7.18 6.47
N TYR A 169 2.98 -6.98 5.18
CA TYR A 169 2.02 -7.24 4.11
C TYR A 169 1.64 -8.73 4.01
N LYS A 170 2.59 -9.66 4.13
CA LYS A 170 2.30 -11.10 4.05
C LYS A 170 1.47 -11.60 5.24
N GLU A 171 1.76 -11.09 6.43
CA GLU A 171 1.11 -11.54 7.66
C GLU A 171 -0.29 -10.97 7.82
N ASN A 172 -0.52 -9.73 7.36
CA ASN A 172 -1.76 -9.00 7.60
C ASN A 172 -2.63 -8.81 6.34
N CYS A 173 -2.07 -8.89 5.13
CA CYS A 173 -2.83 -8.55 3.92
C CYS A 173 -3.05 -9.74 2.97
N GLU A 174 -2.13 -10.69 2.89
CA GLU A 174 -2.23 -11.77 1.88
C GLU A 174 -3.21 -12.88 2.30
N GLU A 175 -4.51 -12.72 2.06
CA GLU A 175 -5.48 -13.80 2.26
C GLU A 175 -5.55 -14.77 1.06
N SER A 176 -5.67 -14.28 -0.17
CA SER A 176 -5.39 -15.03 -1.40
C SER A 176 -5.32 -14.11 -2.64
N ALA A 177 -4.31 -14.37 -3.49
CA ALA A 177 -3.92 -13.64 -4.69
C ALA A 177 -3.45 -12.17 -4.50
N SER A 178 -2.14 -11.96 -4.70
CA SER A 178 -1.55 -10.63 -4.94
C SER A 178 -1.20 -10.48 -6.42
N VAL A 179 -1.20 -9.25 -6.93
CA VAL A 179 -0.69 -8.92 -8.27
C VAL A 179 0.44 -7.90 -8.18
N ASP A 180 1.53 -8.17 -8.89
CA ASP A 180 2.60 -7.19 -9.12
C ASP A 180 2.19 -6.25 -10.25
N LEU A 181 2.17 -4.96 -9.93
CA LEU A 181 1.74 -3.91 -10.86
C LEU A 181 2.92 -3.13 -11.43
N TYR A 182 4.03 -3.06 -10.70
CA TYR A 182 5.25 -2.42 -11.16
C TYR A 182 6.01 -3.31 -12.15
N GLN A 183 6.57 -2.68 -13.18
CA GLN A 183 7.40 -3.27 -14.23
C GLN A 183 8.67 -2.43 -14.37
N SER A 184 9.77 -3.03 -14.82
CA SER A 184 11.08 -2.34 -14.90
C SER A 184 11.09 -1.12 -15.82
N ASP A 185 10.13 -1.02 -16.75
CA ASP A 185 9.99 0.09 -17.69
C ASP A 185 9.03 1.20 -17.21
N CYS A 186 8.44 1.09 -16.01
CA CYS A 186 7.51 2.10 -15.50
C CYS A 186 8.13 3.51 -15.40
N GLN A 187 9.43 3.61 -15.15
CA GLN A 187 10.13 4.90 -14.99
C GLN A 187 10.50 5.58 -16.31
N GLN A 188 10.59 4.82 -17.41
CA GLN A 188 11.26 5.27 -18.65
C GLN A 188 10.57 6.45 -19.35
N GLN A 189 9.31 6.74 -19.02
CA GLN A 189 8.56 7.85 -19.65
C GLN A 189 8.35 9.08 -18.76
N GLN A 190 8.58 8.98 -17.45
CA GLN A 190 8.56 10.16 -16.59
C GLN A 190 9.82 11.02 -16.76
N GLN A 191 10.89 10.44 -17.33
CA GLN A 191 12.15 11.13 -17.60
C GLN A 191 12.13 11.93 -18.91
N CYS A 192 11.36 11.49 -19.92
CA CYS A 192 11.31 12.15 -21.23
C CYS A 192 10.56 13.49 -21.24
N THR A 193 9.83 13.84 -20.18
CA THR A 193 9.13 15.14 -20.08
C THR A 193 9.98 16.23 -19.40
N SER A 194 11.16 15.90 -18.87
CA SER A 194 12.02 16.86 -18.14
C SER A 194 13.06 17.57 -19.03
N THR A 195 13.07 17.34 -20.35
CA THR A 195 13.98 17.99 -21.30
C THR A 195 13.22 18.78 -22.36
N SER A 196 12.65 19.91 -21.97
CA SER A 196 12.25 21.00 -22.89
C SER A 196 12.15 22.33 -22.14
N HIS A 197 13.29 22.85 -21.72
CA HIS A 197 13.49 24.28 -21.62
C HIS A 197 14.76 24.61 -22.40
N ILE A 198 14.53 25.14 -23.61
CA ILE A 198 15.51 25.86 -24.43
C ILE A 198 15.73 27.23 -23.77
#